data_AF-A0A970LX50-F1
#
_entry.id   AF-A0A970LX50-F1
#
_cell.length_a   1.000
_cell.length_b   1.000
_cell.length_c   1.000
_cell.angle_alpha   90.00
_cell.angle_beta   90.00
_cell.angle_gamma   90.00
#
_symmetry.space_group_name_H-M   'P 1'
#
loop_
_entity.id
_entity.type
_entity.pdbx_description
1 polymer ?
#
loop_
_entity_poly.entity_id
_entity_poly.type
_entity_poly.pdbx_seq_one_letter_code
_entity_poly.pdbx_strand_id
1 'polypeptide(L)'
;WYAMSQACYVGGSLNEPGGGHNILEPLALNVATVLGKNYFNFQSMVDEFVAAEAVYVVDDAAQAVKTLTQLLFEPALRAQLNQNAQVIMYKNRGALREHIQVMDQYL
;
A
#
# COMPACT_ATOMS: atom_id res chain seq x y z
N TRP A 1 8.35 11.91 7.32
CA TRP A 1 7.83 10.99 8.35
C TRP A 1 7.98 9.54 7.94
N TYR A 2 7.39 9.10 6.82
CA TYR A 2 7.48 7.71 6.36
C TYR A 2 8.90 7.14 6.25
N ALA A 3 9.85 7.89 5.69
CA ALA A 3 11.23 7.42 5.52
C ALA A 3 11.96 7.05 6.84
N MET A 4 11.42 7.42 8.00
CA MET A 4 11.96 7.07 9.33
C MET A 4 11.17 5.96 10.03
N SER A 5 10.13 5.42 9.38
CA SER A 5 9.19 4.45 9.96
C SER A 5 9.46 3.05 9.45
N GLN A 6 9.31 2.04 10.31
CA GLN A 6 9.40 0.62 9.92
C GLN A 6 8.07 0.09 9.39
N ALA A 7 6.97 0.61 9.92
CA ALA A 7 5.61 0.34 9.47
C ALA A 7 4.76 1.60 9.64
N CYS A 8 3.67 1.72 8.88
CA CYS A 8 2.74 2.83 9.00
C CYS A 8 1.30 2.38 8.81
N TYR A 9 0.39 3.24 9.27
CA TYR A 9 -1.03 3.13 8.98
C TYR A 9 -1.47 4.31 8.11
N VAL A 10 -2.13 4.03 6.99
CA VAL A 10 -2.67 5.05 6.08
C VAL A 10 -4.12 5.34 6.45
N GLY A 11 -4.36 6.58 6.88
CA GLY A 11 -5.65 7.05 7.41
C GLY A 11 -6.79 7.16 6.40
N GLY A 12 -7.90 7.76 6.84
CA GLY A 12 -9.11 7.92 6.02
C GLY A 12 -9.86 6.61 5.74
N SER A 13 -9.43 5.51 6.35
CA SER A 13 -9.79 4.14 5.98
C SER A 13 -10.47 3.31 7.08
N LEU A 14 -10.60 3.85 8.30
CA LEU A 14 -11.40 3.23 9.39
C LEU A 14 -12.60 4.08 9.82
N ASN A 15 -12.61 5.36 9.48
CA ASN A 15 -13.71 6.26 9.79
C ASN A 15 -14.86 6.09 8.79
N GLU A 16 -16.04 6.59 9.17
CA GLU A 16 -17.22 6.71 8.31
C GLU A 16 -17.39 8.17 7.87
N PRO A 17 -17.71 8.46 6.59
CA PRO A 17 -17.89 7.48 5.50
C PRO A 17 -16.56 6.89 4.99
N GLY A 18 -15.41 7.42 5.40
CA GLY A 18 -14.11 6.88 4.98
C GLY A 18 -13.74 7.23 3.54
N GLY A 19 -13.01 6.32 2.86
CA GLY A 19 -12.61 6.46 1.45
C GLY A 19 -11.14 6.12 1.19
N GLY A 20 -10.30 6.13 2.22
CA GLY A 20 -8.88 5.84 2.15
C GLY A 20 -8.03 6.99 1.59
N HIS A 21 -6.72 6.79 1.63
CA HIS A 21 -5.72 7.68 1.05
C HIS A 21 -4.71 6.90 0.23
N ASN A 22 -3.88 7.62 -0.52
CA ASN A 22 -2.86 7.04 -1.37
C ASN A 22 -1.82 6.25 -0.54
N ILE A 23 -1.69 4.96 -0.83
CA ILE A 23 -0.71 4.05 -0.19
C ILE A 23 0.63 4.01 -0.92
N LEU A 24 0.77 4.62 -2.10
CA LEU A 24 2.00 4.52 -2.90
C LEU A 24 3.20 5.24 -2.29
N GLU A 25 2.98 6.33 -1.53
CA GLU A 25 4.07 7.07 -0.88
C GLU A 25 4.84 6.22 0.15
N PRO A 26 4.19 5.60 1.16
CA PRO A 26 4.91 4.72 2.10
C PRO A 26 5.48 3.47 1.42
N LEU A 27 4.76 2.89 0.45
CA LEU A 27 5.26 1.73 -0.30
C LEU A 27 6.52 2.05 -1.11
N ALA A 28 6.60 3.23 -1.75
CA ALA A 28 7.81 3.68 -2.45
C ALA A 28 9.04 3.78 -1.54
N LEU A 29 8.81 4.04 -0.25
CA LEU A 29 9.86 4.19 0.76
C LEU A 29 10.17 2.88 1.50
N ASN A 30 9.63 1.74 1.06
CA ASN A 30 9.75 0.44 1.72
C ASN A 30 9.25 0.46 3.17
N VAL A 31 8.13 1.12 3.41
CA VAL A 31 7.45 1.12 4.70
C VAL A 31 6.27 0.15 4.65
N ALA A 32 6.30 -0.87 5.51
CA ALA A 32 5.23 -1.84 5.61
C ALA A 32 3.91 -1.14 5.95
N THR A 33 2.90 -1.27 5.10
CA THR A 33 1.71 -0.41 5.13
C THR A 33 0.47 -1.19 5.57
N VAL A 34 -0.24 -0.63 6.54
CA VAL A 34 -1.55 -1.11 7.03
C VAL A 34 -2.61 -0.05 6.69
N LEU A 35 -3.82 -0.47 6.35
CA LEU A 35 -4.95 0.43 6.12
C LEU A 35 -6.25 -0.19 6.64
N GLY A 36 -7.24 0.64 6.95
CA GLY A 36 -8.57 0.16 7.33
C GLY A 36 -9.39 -0.31 6.13
N LYS A 37 -10.48 -1.03 6.39
CA LYS A 37 -11.41 -1.60 5.38
C LYS A 37 -12.11 -0.59 4.45
N ASN A 38 -12.20 0.69 4.82
CA ASN A 38 -12.93 1.71 4.04
C ASN A 38 -12.02 2.44 3.05
N TYR A 39 -11.55 1.75 1.99
CA TYR A 39 -10.62 2.30 0.98
C TYR A 39 -11.23 2.46 -0.43
N PHE A 40 -12.56 2.60 -0.53
CA PHE A 40 -13.28 2.56 -1.82
C PHE A 40 -12.82 3.61 -2.86
N ASN A 41 -12.26 4.76 -2.47
CA ASN A 41 -11.71 5.72 -3.46
C ASN A 41 -10.44 5.19 -4.16
N PHE A 42 -9.80 4.17 -3.58
CA PHE A 42 -8.56 3.55 -4.04
C PHE A 42 -8.72 2.04 -4.29
N GLN A 43 -9.96 1.54 -4.41
CA GLN A 43 -10.27 0.11 -4.40
C GLN A 43 -9.44 -0.72 -5.39
N SER A 44 -9.50 -0.39 -6.69
CA SER A 44 -8.75 -1.16 -7.70
C SER A 44 -7.25 -1.21 -7.41
N MET A 45 -6.66 -0.09 -6.98
CA MET A 45 -5.23 -0.04 -6.64
C MET A 45 -4.96 -0.91 -5.41
N VAL A 46 -5.71 -0.71 -4.33
CA VAL A 46 -5.50 -1.43 -3.06
C VAL A 46 -5.70 -2.93 -3.26
N ASP A 47 -6.72 -3.35 -4.01
CA ASP A 47 -7.02 -4.76 -4.27
C ASP A 47 -5.83 -5.49 -4.94
N GLU A 48 -5.11 -4.83 -5.85
CA GLU A 48 -3.88 -5.38 -6.43
C GLU A 48 -2.79 -5.63 -5.37
N PHE A 49 -2.60 -4.68 -4.44
CA PHE A 49 -1.63 -4.83 -3.36
C PHE A 49 -2.09 -5.86 -2.32
N VAL A 50 -3.38 -5.97 -2.04
CA VAL A 50 -3.94 -7.00 -1.14
C VAL A 50 -3.76 -8.39 -1.74
N ALA A 51 -4.10 -8.57 -3.02
CA ALA A 51 -3.94 -9.83 -3.73
C ALA A 51 -2.47 -10.29 -3.84
N ALA A 52 -1.54 -9.32 -3.85
CA ALA A 52 -0.11 -9.58 -3.83
C ALA A 52 0.47 -9.78 -2.43
N GLU A 53 -0.34 -9.79 -1.38
CA GLU A 53 0.12 -9.85 0.02
C GLU A 53 1.17 -8.75 0.30
N ALA A 54 0.90 -7.53 -0.18
CA ALA A 54 1.81 -6.39 -0.07
C ALA A 54 1.39 -5.36 0.99
N VAL A 55 0.13 -5.43 1.44
CA VAL A 55 -0.45 -4.57 2.49
C VAL A 55 -1.40 -5.37 3.37
N TYR A 56 -1.67 -4.88 4.58
CA TYR A 56 -2.71 -5.43 5.45
C TYR A 56 -3.93 -4.52 5.53
N VAL A 57 -5.11 -5.09 5.32
CA VAL A 57 -6.40 -4.45 5.60
C VAL A 57 -6.92 -4.89 6.96
N VAL A 58 -7.35 -3.95 7.79
CA VAL A 58 -7.87 -4.21 9.15
C VAL A 58 -9.27 -3.65 9.34
N ASP A 59 -10.07 -4.29 10.19
CA ASP A 59 -11.47 -3.89 10.40
C ASP A 59 -11.65 -2.76 11.41
N ASP A 60 -10.69 -2.63 12.34
CA ASP A 60 -10.77 -1.72 13.47
C ASP A 60 -9.38 -1.32 14.00
N ALA A 61 -9.37 -0.40 14.95
CA ALA A 61 -8.14 0.13 15.55
C ALA A 61 -7.38 -0.91 16.39
N ALA A 62 -8.06 -1.88 17.00
CA ALA A 62 -7.40 -2.91 17.80
C ALA A 62 -6.61 -3.86 16.90
N GLN A 63 -7.18 -4.25 15.77
CA GLN A 63 -6.48 -5.00 14.72
C GLN A 63 -5.33 -4.18 14.14
N ALA A 64 -5.53 -2.87 13.87
CA ALA A 64 -4.46 -2.00 13.39
C ALA A 64 -3.25 -2.00 14.33
N VAL A 65 -3.48 -1.81 15.63
CA VAL A 65 -2.43 -1.84 16.66
C VAL A 65 -1.74 -3.19 16.68
N LYS A 66 -2.49 -4.29 16.73
CA LYS A 66 -1.95 -5.65 16.73
C LYS A 66 -1.03 -5.89 15.52
N THR A 67 -1.50 -5.57 14.32
CA THR A 67 -0.74 -5.76 13.07
C THR A 67 0.51 -4.89 13.03
N LEU A 68 0.42 -3.61 13.42
CA LEU A 68 1.58 -2.74 13.50
C LEU A 68 2.60 -3.24 14.52
N THR A 69 2.17 -3.71 15.70
CA THR A 69 3.06 -4.31 16.70
C THR A 69 3.75 -5.55 16.15
N GLN A 70 3.01 -6.44 15.48
CA GLN A 70 3.60 -7.60 14.82
C GLN A 70 4.67 -7.18 13.81
N LEU A 71 4.34 -6.21 12.95
CA LEU A 71 5.28 -5.68 11.97
C LEU A 71 6.50 -5.08 12.63
N LEU A 72 6.43 -4.45 13.81
CA LEU A 72 7.61 -3.93 14.51
C LEU A 72 8.58 -5.03 14.97
N PHE A 73 8.07 -6.18 15.40
CA PHE A 73 8.88 -7.28 15.93
C PHE A 73 9.23 -8.37 14.90
N GLU A 74 8.60 -8.38 13.74
CA GLU A 74 8.85 -9.37 12.67
C GLU A 74 9.49 -8.72 11.43
N PRO A 75 10.83 -8.54 11.39
CA PRO A 75 11.53 -7.93 10.26
C PRO A 75 11.36 -8.70 8.95
N ALA A 76 11.26 -10.03 9.01
CA ALA A 76 11.05 -10.88 7.84
C ALA A 76 9.69 -10.59 7.18
N LEU A 77 8.63 -10.42 7.99
CA LEU A 77 7.31 -10.09 7.50
C LEU A 77 7.27 -8.72 6.81
N ARG A 78 7.91 -7.71 7.42
CA ARG A 78 8.05 -6.39 6.78
C ARG A 78 8.77 -6.48 5.44
N ALA A 79 9.88 -7.22 5.38
CA ALA A 79 10.66 -7.39 4.16
C ALA A 79 9.83 -8.05 3.06
N GLN A 80 9.03 -9.07 3.39
CA GLN A 80 8.14 -9.74 2.45
C GLN A 80 7.08 -8.78 1.88
N LEU A 81 6.37 -8.04 2.74
CA LEU A 81 5.37 -7.05 2.30
C LEU A 81 5.98 -6.01 1.35
N ASN A 82 7.13 -5.45 1.74
CA ASN A 82 7.83 -4.45 0.94
C ASN A 82 8.28 -5.02 -0.42
N GLN A 83 8.82 -6.24 -0.44
CA GLN A 83 9.22 -6.89 -1.67
C GLN A 83 8.03 -7.09 -2.61
N ASN A 84 6.91 -7.59 -2.08
CA ASN A 84 5.67 -7.78 -2.84
C ASN A 84 5.16 -6.44 -3.40
N ALA A 85 5.17 -5.38 -2.58
CA ALA A 85 4.79 -4.04 -3.01
C ALA A 85 5.67 -3.55 -4.16
N GLN A 86 7.00 -3.70 -4.07
CA GLN A 86 7.91 -3.27 -5.12
C GLN A 86 7.68 -4.00 -6.45
N VAL A 87 7.31 -5.29 -6.42
CA VAL A 87 6.95 -6.05 -7.62
C VAL A 87 5.76 -5.41 -8.33
N ILE A 88 4.69 -5.07 -7.59
CA ILE A 88 3.51 -4.41 -8.16
C ILE A 88 3.84 -3.00 -8.65
N MET A 89 4.58 -2.22 -7.86
CA MET A 89 5.01 -0.87 -8.25
C MET A 89 5.90 -0.86 -9.50
N TYR A 90 6.71 -1.89 -9.71
CA TYR A 90 7.52 -2.02 -10.93
C TYR A 90 6.65 -2.35 -12.15
N LYS A 91 5.72 -3.30 -12.01
CA LYS A 91 4.76 -3.66 -13.07
C LYS A 91 3.94 -2.44 -13.51
N ASN A 92 3.40 -1.68 -12.56
CA ASN A 92 2.54 -0.52 -12.86
C ASN A 92 3.33 0.66 -13.48
N ARG A 93 4.63 0.80 -13.15
CA ARG A 93 5.53 1.76 -13.84
C ARG A 93 5.81 1.35 -15.29
N GLY A 94 5.94 0.05 -15.56
CA GLY A 94 6.10 -0.48 -16.92
C GLY A 94 4.89 -0.18 -17.80
N ALA A 95 3.68 -0.49 -17.31
CA ALA A 95 2.44 -0.22 -18.02
C ALA A 95 2.25 1.29 -18.32
N LEU A 96 2.56 2.18 -17.38
CA LEU A 96 2.50 3.62 -17.61
C LEU A 96 3.47 4.07 -18.72
N ARG A 97 4.68 3.50 -18.77
CA ARG A 97 5.67 3.83 -19.80
C ARG A 97 5.21 3.40 -21.19
N GLU A 98 4.58 2.23 -21.30
CA GLU A 98 3.99 1.75 -22.56
C GLU A 98 2.85 2.66 -23.03
N HIS A 99 1.96 3.07 -22.11
CA HIS A 99 0.87 3.99 -22.45
C HIS A 99 1.36 5.36 -22.92
N ILE A 100 2.38 5.94 -22.27
CA ILE A 100 2.97 7.21 -22.71
C ILE A 100 3.62 7.06 -24.09
N GLN A 101 4.36 5.97 -24.34
CA GLN A 101 4.96 5.73 -25.66
C GLN A 101 3.92 5.61 -26.78
N VAL A 102 2.76 5.01 -26.51
CA VAL A 102 1.67 4.95 -27.49
C VAL A 102 1.11 6.35 -27.75
N MET A 103 0.95 7.19 -26.72
CA MET A 103 0.48 8.58 -26.91
C MET A 103 1.48 9.44 -27.69
N ASP A 104 2.78 9.29 -27.45
CA ASP A 104 3.85 9.99 -28.17
C ASP A 104 3.93 9.59 -29.66
N GLN A 105 3.42 8.43 -30.05
CA GLN A 105 3.33 8.02 -31.46
C GLN A 105 2.22 8.74 -32.24
N TYR A 106 1.29 9.41 -31.54
CA TYR A 106 0.18 10.16 -32.14
C TYR A 106 0.31 11.68 -31.95
N LEU A 107 1.44 12.17 -31.44
CA LEU A 107 1.85 13.58 -31.38
C LEU A 107 2.96 13.87 -32.39
#